data_AF-A0A6A2XZ88-F1
#
_entry.id   AF-A0A6A2XZ88-F1
#
_cell.length_a   1.000
_cell.length_b   1.000
_cell.length_c   1.000
_cell.angle_alpha   90.00
_cell.angle_beta   90.00
_cell.angle_gamma   90.00
#
_symmetry.space_group_name_H-M   'P 1'
#
loop_
_entity.id
_entity.type
_entity.pdbx_description
1 polymer ?
#
loop_
_entity_poly.entity_id
_entity_poly.type
_entity_poly.pdbx_seq_one_letter_code
_entity_poly.pdbx_strand_id
1 'polypeptide(L)'
;MAASLTRISYPSAFTFSASKVSVFSPSLSPSSIKVPTFSPLTVKPLSSTFAPHAACAISLTTHAILTPSSVPSDTSTTTFHGLCYVVGDNIDTNQIIPAEYLTLVPSNPVEYEKLGSYAFVGLPSSYTTRFIEPNETKTKYSIVIGSANFGCGSSREHAPVALGAAGAKAVVAESYARIFSGILLQPGKFIHLNLQ
;
A
#
# COMPACT_ATOMS: atom_id res chain seq x y z
N MET A 1 -50.41 27.84 22.72
CA MET A 1 -50.69 26.96 21.57
C MET A 1 -49.93 25.66 21.81
N ALA A 2 -50.67 24.57 21.99
CA ALA A 2 -50.18 23.30 22.50
C ALA A 2 -49.47 22.43 21.43
N ALA A 3 -48.63 21.52 21.91
CA ALA A 3 -47.73 20.63 21.18
C ALA A 3 -48.45 19.56 20.32
N SER A 4 -47.77 19.11 19.25
CA SER A 4 -48.06 17.83 18.60
C SER A 4 -46.76 17.17 18.16
N LEU A 5 -46.29 16.22 18.99
CA LEU A 5 -45.21 15.27 18.69
C LEU A 5 -45.84 14.00 18.10
N THR A 6 -45.52 13.67 16.86
CA THR A 6 -45.96 12.40 16.25
C THR A 6 -44.85 11.36 16.41
N ARG A 7 -45.06 10.42 17.33
CA ARG A 7 -44.28 9.19 17.50
C ARG A 7 -44.56 8.25 16.33
N ILE A 8 -43.53 7.66 15.73
CA ILE A 8 -43.66 6.50 14.86
C ILE A 8 -43.26 5.26 15.67
N SER A 9 -44.16 4.28 15.66
CA SER A 9 -44.17 3.05 16.44
C SER A 9 -43.46 1.92 15.68
N TYR A 10 -42.59 1.18 16.36
CA TYR A 10 -42.02 -0.09 15.89
C TYR A 10 -42.99 -1.25 16.20
N PRO A 11 -43.03 -2.31 15.38
CA PRO A 11 -43.42 -3.63 15.84
C PRO A 11 -42.21 -4.55 16.09
N SER A 12 -42.46 -5.48 16.98
CA SER A 12 -41.58 -6.28 17.82
C SER A 12 -41.32 -7.70 17.31
N ALA A 13 -40.21 -8.25 17.79
CA ALA A 13 -39.99 -9.66 18.19
C ALA A 13 -40.07 -10.77 17.12
N PHE A 14 -38.91 -11.37 16.85
CA PHE A 14 -38.79 -12.79 16.57
C PHE A 14 -37.77 -13.42 17.54
N THR A 15 -38.26 -14.36 18.32
CA THR A 15 -37.53 -15.20 19.27
C THR A 15 -37.27 -16.55 18.61
N PHE A 16 -36.02 -17.06 18.63
CA PHE A 16 -35.80 -18.50 18.44
C PHE A 16 -34.63 -19.02 19.27
N SER A 17 -35.02 -19.74 20.33
CA SER A 17 -34.49 -21.00 20.88
C SER A 17 -32.99 -21.33 20.76
N ALA A 18 -32.31 -21.31 21.91
CA ALA A 18 -31.03 -21.96 22.13
C ALA A 18 -31.20 -23.49 22.19
N SER A 19 -30.41 -24.24 21.42
CA SER A 19 -30.32 -25.70 21.53
C SER A 19 -28.86 -26.16 21.58
N LYS A 20 -28.51 -26.67 22.76
CA LYS A 20 -27.43 -27.61 23.15
C LYS A 20 -26.30 -27.91 22.15
N VAL A 21 -25.08 -27.59 22.61
CA VAL A 21 -23.81 -28.18 22.16
C VAL A 21 -23.82 -29.69 22.46
N SER A 22 -23.62 -30.50 21.41
CA SER A 22 -23.37 -31.94 21.48
C SER A 22 -22.09 -32.21 20.72
N VAL A 23 -21.09 -32.71 21.45
CA VAL A 23 -19.79 -33.14 20.94
C VAL A 23 -19.97 -34.48 20.24
N PHE A 24 -19.70 -34.55 18.94
CA PHE A 24 -19.69 -35.81 18.19
C PHE A 24 -18.42 -35.90 17.34
N SER A 25 -17.65 -36.95 17.62
CA SER A 25 -16.37 -37.29 17.01
C SER A 25 -16.54 -37.69 15.53
N PRO A 26 -15.62 -37.32 14.62
CA PRO A 26 -15.62 -37.84 13.26
C PRO A 26 -14.79 -39.14 13.19
N SER A 27 -15.46 -40.26 12.90
CA SER A 27 -14.84 -41.46 12.35
C SER A 27 -14.84 -41.33 10.82
N LEU A 28 -13.66 -41.11 10.24
CA LEU A 28 -13.45 -41.04 8.79
C LEU A 28 -12.63 -42.25 8.35
N SER A 29 -13.27 -43.14 7.60
CA SER A 29 -12.64 -44.16 6.76
C SER A 29 -12.29 -43.53 5.41
N PRO A 30 -11.01 -43.50 4.98
CA PRO A 30 -10.65 -42.98 3.66
C PRO A 30 -10.57 -44.10 2.62
N SER A 31 -11.36 -43.97 1.56
CA SER A 31 -11.18 -44.74 0.33
C SER A 31 -10.38 -43.92 -0.68
N SER A 32 -9.17 -44.41 -0.98
CA SER A 32 -8.44 -44.35 -2.26
C SER A 32 -8.12 -42.97 -2.87
N ILE A 33 -6.92 -42.45 -2.56
CA ILE A 33 -6.18 -41.50 -3.40
C ILE A 33 -4.89 -42.20 -3.85
N LYS A 34 -4.75 -42.38 -5.17
CA LYS A 34 -3.56 -42.95 -5.82
C LYS A 34 -2.41 -41.94 -5.79
N VAL A 35 -1.27 -42.35 -5.24
CA VAL A 35 0.00 -41.61 -5.25
C VAL A 35 0.96 -42.35 -6.20
N PRO A 36 1.70 -41.66 -7.10
CA PRO A 36 2.67 -42.33 -7.97
C PRO A 36 3.96 -42.70 -7.20
N THR A 37 4.40 -43.93 -7.42
CA THR A 37 5.59 -44.58 -6.85
C THR A 37 6.89 -43.95 -7.39
N PHE A 38 7.73 -43.43 -6.50
CA PHE A 38 9.12 -43.08 -6.79
C PHE A 38 10.05 -44.22 -6.34
N SER A 39 10.83 -44.77 -7.27
CA SER A 39 11.86 -45.76 -6.99
C SER A 39 13.17 -45.09 -6.56
N PRO A 40 13.87 -45.60 -5.53
CA PRO A 40 15.17 -45.06 -5.11
C PRO A 40 16.31 -45.62 -5.98
N LEU A 41 17.18 -44.76 -6.52
CA LEU A 41 18.38 -45.18 -7.24
C LEU A 41 19.63 -45.00 -6.36
N THR A 42 20.31 -46.12 -6.17
CA THR A 42 21.57 -46.33 -5.45
C THR A 42 22.74 -45.61 -6.12
N VAL A 43 23.48 -44.78 -5.39
CA VAL A 43 24.70 -44.10 -5.84
C VAL A 43 25.93 -44.94 -5.49
N LYS A 44 26.80 -45.24 -6.47
CA LYS A 44 28.14 -45.83 -6.26
C LYS A 44 29.21 -44.73 -6.35
N PRO A 45 30.25 -44.74 -5.50
CA PRO A 45 31.39 -43.83 -5.64
C PRO A 45 32.43 -44.44 -6.59
N LEU A 46 33.02 -43.62 -7.46
CA LEU A 46 34.20 -44.00 -8.25
C LEU A 46 35.29 -42.95 -8.09
N SER A 47 36.45 -43.44 -7.66
CA SER A 47 37.69 -42.74 -7.39
C SER A 47 38.49 -42.41 -8.65
N SER A 48 39.12 -41.22 -8.64
CA SER A 48 40.47 -40.88 -9.13
C SER A 48 40.96 -41.44 -10.47
N THR A 49 41.40 -40.55 -11.39
CA THR A 49 42.77 -40.56 -11.95
C THR A 49 43.09 -39.23 -12.66
N PHE A 50 44.30 -38.74 -12.41
CA PHE A 50 45.04 -37.58 -12.95
C PHE A 50 45.19 -37.54 -14.48
N ALA A 51 45.28 -36.34 -15.08
CA ALA A 51 46.50 -35.77 -15.71
C ALA A 51 46.19 -34.56 -16.65
N PRO A 52 47.19 -33.69 -16.96
CA PRO A 52 47.02 -32.24 -17.19
C PRO A 52 47.12 -31.81 -18.66
N HIS A 53 46.75 -30.56 -19.00
CA HIS A 53 47.54 -29.74 -19.93
C HIS A 53 47.14 -28.25 -19.96
N ALA A 54 48.19 -27.42 -20.03
CA ALA A 54 48.26 -26.03 -20.50
C ALA A 54 47.77 -24.88 -19.61
N ALA A 55 48.75 -24.24 -18.98
CA ALA A 55 48.72 -22.89 -18.43
C ALA A 55 48.66 -21.83 -19.55
N CYS A 56 47.97 -20.71 -19.28
CA CYS A 56 48.28 -19.43 -19.92
C CYS A 56 48.27 -18.34 -18.84
N ALA A 57 49.47 -17.86 -18.50
CA ALA A 57 49.69 -16.72 -17.64
C ALA A 57 49.63 -15.44 -18.49
N ILE A 58 48.87 -14.44 -18.04
CA ILE A 58 49.09 -13.04 -18.43
C ILE A 58 49.09 -12.21 -17.16
N SER A 59 50.14 -11.42 -17.02
CA SER A 59 50.57 -10.71 -15.83
C SER A 59 50.13 -9.24 -15.86
N LEU A 60 49.86 -8.70 -14.67
CA LEU A 60 50.04 -7.30 -14.24
C LEU A 60 49.21 -6.20 -14.93
N THR A 61 48.46 -5.43 -14.13
CA THR A 61 48.91 -4.07 -13.70
C THR A 61 47.93 -3.42 -12.72
N THR A 62 48.48 -3.09 -11.56
CA THR A 62 47.92 -2.27 -10.49
C THR A 62 47.88 -0.80 -10.89
N HIS A 63 46.70 -0.18 -10.94
CA HIS A 63 46.53 1.27 -10.83
C HIS A 63 45.20 1.62 -10.15
N ALA A 64 45.18 1.60 -8.82
CA ALA A 64 44.14 2.27 -8.04
C ALA A 64 44.66 3.68 -7.69
N ILE A 65 44.26 4.67 -8.47
CA ILE A 65 44.49 6.08 -8.17
C ILE A 65 43.47 6.49 -7.11
N LEU A 66 43.98 6.88 -5.94
CA LEU A 66 43.25 7.55 -4.89
C LEU A 66 42.91 8.97 -5.39
N THR A 67 41.66 9.21 -5.77
CA THR A 67 41.09 10.55 -5.80
C THR A 67 40.34 10.78 -4.48
N PRO A 68 40.86 11.63 -3.57
CA PRO A 68 40.07 12.09 -2.44
C PRO A 68 38.95 12.99 -2.98
N SER A 69 37.73 12.46 -2.84
CA SER A 69 36.52 13.15 -2.41
C SER A 69 36.48 14.67 -2.64
N SER A 70 35.70 15.08 -3.63
CA SER A 70 34.92 16.32 -3.53
C SER A 70 33.49 16.00 -3.89
N VAL A 71 32.82 15.25 -3.01
CA VAL A 71 31.35 15.23 -2.99
C VAL A 71 30.94 16.63 -2.53
N PRO A 72 30.28 17.46 -3.36
CA PRO A 72 29.66 18.67 -2.86
C PRO A 72 28.52 18.25 -1.94
N SER A 73 28.80 18.24 -0.65
CA SER A 73 27.82 18.11 0.41
C SER A 73 27.04 19.41 0.52
N ASP A 74 26.28 19.76 -0.52
CA ASP A 74 25.26 20.79 -0.42
C ASP A 74 24.03 20.16 0.23
N THR A 75 24.12 19.98 1.56
CA THR A 75 22.99 19.54 2.37
C THR A 75 22.09 20.75 2.60
N SER A 76 21.46 21.23 1.53
CA SER A 76 20.40 22.24 1.63
C SER A 76 19.21 21.60 2.34
N THR A 77 19.10 21.87 3.64
CA THR A 77 18.03 21.34 4.49
C THR A 77 16.73 22.00 4.07
N THR A 78 15.98 21.35 3.18
CA THR A 78 14.67 21.82 2.73
C THR A 78 13.64 21.52 3.82
N THR A 79 13.20 22.57 4.53
CA THR A 79 12.18 22.44 5.58
C THR A 79 10.80 22.70 5.00
N PHE A 80 9.83 21.84 5.32
CA PHE A 80 8.45 21.95 4.85
C PHE A 80 7.47 22.02 6.03
N HIS A 81 6.48 22.92 5.96
CA HIS A 81 5.47 23.14 7.02
C HIS A 81 4.06 23.18 6.44
N GLY A 82 3.07 22.69 7.20
CA GLY A 82 1.66 22.79 6.84
C GLY A 82 0.75 22.02 7.80
N LEU A 83 -0.56 22.14 7.60
CA LEU A 83 -1.53 21.37 8.36
C LEU A 83 -1.44 19.88 8.00
N CYS A 84 -1.55 19.04 9.01
CA CYS A 84 -1.49 17.59 8.87
C CYS A 84 -2.89 16.97 8.93
N TYR A 85 -3.15 16.01 8.05
CA TYR A 85 -4.32 15.14 8.09
C TYR A 85 -3.88 13.74 8.49
N VAL A 86 -4.39 13.22 9.60
CA VAL A 86 -3.97 11.94 10.17
C VAL A 86 -4.98 10.85 9.81
N VAL A 87 -4.48 9.74 9.28
CA VAL A 87 -5.23 8.53 8.97
C VAL A 87 -4.62 7.32 9.68
N GLY A 88 -5.45 6.31 9.93
CA GLY A 88 -5.06 5.09 10.63
C GLY A 88 -4.29 4.09 9.77
N ASP A 89 -4.36 2.83 10.19
CA ASP A 89 -3.70 1.71 9.51
C ASP A 89 -4.48 1.21 8.28
N ASN A 90 -3.77 0.51 7.39
CA ASN A 90 -4.34 -0.25 6.28
C ASN A 90 -5.23 0.60 5.37
N ILE A 91 -4.83 1.85 5.12
CA ILE A 91 -5.53 2.72 4.20
C ILE A 91 -5.34 2.20 2.78
N ASP A 92 -6.42 1.75 2.15
CA ASP A 92 -6.36 1.15 0.83
C ASP A 92 -6.53 2.20 -0.29
N THR A 93 -6.16 1.82 -1.51
CA THR A 93 -6.24 2.74 -2.65
C THR A 93 -7.68 3.11 -3.02
N ASN A 94 -8.70 2.33 -2.64
CA ASN A 94 -10.11 2.68 -2.82
C ASN A 94 -10.57 3.77 -1.85
N GLN A 95 -10.07 3.73 -0.61
CA GLN A 95 -10.33 4.77 0.39
C GLN A 95 -9.71 6.09 -0.02
N ILE A 96 -8.53 6.06 -0.65
CA ILE A 96 -7.90 7.25 -1.25
C ILE A 96 -8.71 7.75 -2.45
N ILE A 97 -9.01 6.87 -3.42
CA ILE A 97 -9.82 7.21 -4.60
C ILE A 97 -10.67 6.01 -5.08
N PRO A 98 -12.01 6.06 -4.95
CA PRO A 98 -12.89 4.99 -5.41
C PRO A 98 -12.86 4.75 -6.92
N ALA A 99 -13.31 3.55 -7.33
CA ALA A 99 -13.27 3.12 -8.75
C ALA A 99 -14.09 4.02 -9.68
N GLU A 100 -15.17 4.58 -9.15
CA GLU A 100 -16.12 5.43 -9.86
C GLU A 100 -15.47 6.70 -10.45
N TYR A 101 -14.37 7.17 -9.84
CA TYR A 101 -13.68 8.39 -10.25
C TYR A 101 -12.44 8.13 -11.11
N LEU A 102 -12.12 6.87 -11.41
CA LEU A 102 -10.99 6.49 -12.27
C LEU A 102 -11.25 6.77 -13.76
N THR A 103 -12.45 7.22 -14.11
CA THR A 103 -12.78 7.67 -15.47
C THR A 103 -12.23 9.07 -15.77
N LEU A 104 -11.80 9.82 -14.75
CA LEU A 104 -11.21 11.15 -14.90
C LEU A 104 -9.78 11.03 -15.42
N VAL A 105 -9.45 11.80 -16.46
CA VAL A 105 -8.15 11.77 -17.14
C VAL A 105 -7.24 12.84 -16.54
N PRO A 106 -6.14 12.46 -15.85
CA PRO A 106 -5.23 13.43 -15.21
C PRO A 106 -4.50 14.36 -16.18
N SER A 107 -4.52 14.05 -17.47
CA SER A 107 -3.91 14.87 -18.53
C SER A 107 -4.68 16.16 -18.81
N ASN A 108 -5.99 16.19 -18.49
CA ASN A 108 -6.80 17.39 -18.63
C ASN A 108 -6.75 18.20 -17.32
N PRO A 109 -6.42 19.50 -17.35
CA PRO A 109 -6.27 20.30 -16.12
C PRO A 109 -7.57 20.41 -15.31
N VAL A 110 -8.73 20.49 -15.97
CA VAL A 110 -10.03 20.60 -15.29
C VAL A 110 -10.39 19.29 -14.59
N GLU A 111 -10.13 18.16 -15.24
CA GLU A 111 -10.37 16.84 -14.66
C GLU A 111 -9.34 16.50 -13.58
N TYR A 112 -8.10 16.97 -13.74
CA TYR A 112 -7.05 16.84 -12.71
C TYR A 112 -7.47 17.53 -11.42
N GLU A 113 -7.95 18.78 -11.49
CA GLU A 113 -8.49 19.47 -10.33
C GLU A 113 -9.66 18.70 -9.73
N LYS A 114 -10.63 18.28 -10.55
CA LYS A 114 -11.77 17.49 -10.09
C LYS A 114 -11.39 16.16 -9.43
N LEU A 115 -10.35 15.49 -9.93
CA LEU A 115 -9.80 14.27 -9.33
C LEU A 115 -9.26 14.56 -7.91
N GLY A 116 -8.64 15.74 -7.73
CA GLY A 116 -8.25 16.27 -6.44
C GLY A 116 -9.41 16.32 -5.46
N SER A 117 -10.57 16.87 -5.85
CA SER A 117 -11.79 16.96 -5.02
C SER A 117 -12.26 15.63 -4.42
N TYR A 118 -11.92 14.50 -5.05
CA TYR A 118 -12.34 13.17 -4.63
C TYR A 118 -11.30 12.43 -3.77
N ALA A 119 -10.18 13.07 -3.42
CA ALA A 119 -9.19 12.46 -2.55
C ALA A 119 -9.79 12.17 -1.16
N PHE A 120 -9.56 10.95 -0.66
CA PHE A 120 -10.06 10.43 0.61
C PHE A 120 -11.60 10.40 0.77
N VAL A 121 -12.35 10.45 -0.33
CA VAL A 121 -13.83 10.38 -0.28
C VAL A 121 -14.32 9.03 0.25
N GLY A 122 -13.56 7.95 -0.01
CA GLY A 122 -13.87 6.57 0.38
C GLY A 122 -13.51 6.21 1.81
N LEU A 123 -12.97 7.14 2.62
CA LEU A 123 -12.73 6.91 4.03
C LEU A 123 -14.03 6.56 4.78
N PRO A 124 -13.97 5.69 5.81
CA PRO A 124 -15.14 5.33 6.60
C PRO A 124 -15.68 6.54 7.36
N SER A 125 -16.97 6.49 7.73
CA SER A 125 -17.66 7.55 8.49
C SER A 125 -17.06 7.84 9.87
N SER A 126 -16.13 7.01 10.35
CA SER A 126 -15.34 7.28 11.55
C SER A 126 -14.46 8.53 11.44
N TYR A 127 -14.14 8.98 10.22
CA TYR A 127 -13.45 10.24 9.97
C TYR A 127 -14.46 11.38 9.86
N THR A 128 -14.75 12.04 10.98
CA THR A 128 -15.70 13.17 11.03
C THR A 128 -15.19 14.37 10.23
N THR A 129 -13.90 14.63 10.29
CA THR A 129 -13.24 15.69 9.51
C THR A 129 -12.92 15.15 8.13
N ARG A 130 -13.47 15.78 7.09
CA ARG A 130 -13.12 15.45 5.70
C ARG A 130 -11.75 16.02 5.35
N PHE A 131 -11.05 15.32 4.47
CA PHE A 131 -9.80 15.83 3.90
C PHE A 131 -10.02 17.04 2.98
N ILE A 132 -11.16 17.03 2.26
CA ILE A 132 -11.59 18.11 1.37
C ILE A 132 -12.97 18.54 1.84
N GLU A 133 -13.13 19.85 2.01
CA GLU A 133 -14.42 20.43 2.42
C GLU A 133 -15.43 20.31 1.26
N PRO A 134 -16.73 20.22 1.57
CA PRO A 134 -17.76 20.14 0.54
C PRO A 134 -17.71 21.39 -0.35
N ASN A 135 -17.75 21.17 -1.68
CA ASN A 135 -17.63 22.21 -2.72
C ASN A 135 -16.23 22.82 -2.87
N GLU A 136 -15.21 22.26 -2.25
CA GLU A 136 -13.82 22.61 -2.50
C GLU A 136 -13.11 21.58 -3.38
N THR A 137 -12.06 22.04 -4.03
CA THR A 137 -11.21 21.21 -4.90
C THR A 137 -9.83 20.96 -4.32
N LYS A 138 -9.42 21.83 -3.39
CA LYS A 138 -8.11 21.76 -2.74
C LYS A 138 -8.29 21.55 -1.26
N THR A 139 -7.36 20.83 -0.66
CA THR A 139 -7.31 20.63 0.77
C THR A 139 -6.52 21.75 1.45
N LYS A 140 -6.87 22.04 2.71
CA LYS A 140 -6.05 22.85 3.62
C LYS A 140 -4.88 22.06 4.21
N TYR A 141 -4.89 20.73 4.09
CA TYR A 141 -3.89 19.83 4.66
C TYR A 141 -2.74 19.59 3.68
N SER A 142 -1.61 20.21 3.94
CA SER A 142 -0.42 20.04 3.09
C SER A 142 0.30 18.70 3.32
N ILE A 143 0.09 18.07 4.47
CA ILE A 143 0.78 16.84 4.90
C ILE A 143 -0.27 15.78 5.25
N VAL A 144 -0.10 14.57 4.73
CA VAL A 144 -0.89 13.40 5.14
C VAL A 144 -0.01 12.51 6.01
N ILE A 145 -0.52 12.11 7.17
CA ILE A 145 0.15 11.20 8.09
C ILE A 145 -0.63 9.91 8.12
N GLY A 146 -0.04 8.82 7.64
CA GLY A 146 -0.59 7.47 7.74
C GLY A 146 0.17 6.62 8.75
N SER A 147 -0.43 5.49 9.11
CA SER A 147 0.18 4.50 10.01
C SER A 147 0.75 3.34 9.17
N ALA A 148 0.56 2.09 9.58
CA ALA A 148 1.09 0.93 8.89
C ALA A 148 0.31 0.60 7.60
N ASN A 149 1.02 0.08 6.59
CA ASN A 149 0.48 -0.45 5.34
C ASN A 149 -0.37 0.57 4.55
N PHE A 150 0.10 1.82 4.47
CA PHE A 150 -0.56 2.88 3.71
C PHE A 150 -0.51 2.62 2.20
N GLY A 151 -1.64 2.86 1.52
CA GLY A 151 -1.80 2.63 0.09
C GLY A 151 -1.96 1.15 -0.28
N CYS A 152 -2.49 0.32 0.61
CA CYS A 152 -2.67 -1.10 0.34
C CYS A 152 -3.78 -1.38 -0.70
N GLY A 153 -3.91 -2.64 -1.09
CA GLY A 153 -4.93 -3.07 -2.04
C GLY A 153 -4.48 -3.00 -3.50
N SER A 154 -5.44 -2.75 -4.40
CA SER A 154 -5.22 -2.79 -5.85
C SER A 154 -4.25 -1.72 -6.32
N SER A 155 -3.42 -2.03 -7.32
CA SER A 155 -2.61 -1.03 -8.02
C SER A 155 -3.52 0.04 -8.62
N ARG A 156 -3.39 1.29 -8.15
CA ARG A 156 -4.11 2.45 -8.67
C ARG A 156 -3.17 3.63 -8.77
N GLU A 157 -2.68 3.91 -9.96
CA GLU A 157 -1.81 5.06 -10.24
C GLU A 157 -2.52 6.40 -9.96
N HIS A 158 -3.85 6.41 -9.98
CA HIS A 158 -4.66 7.58 -9.68
C HIS A 158 -4.62 8.00 -8.21
N ALA A 159 -4.33 7.09 -7.27
CA ALA A 159 -4.33 7.38 -5.83
C ALA A 159 -3.32 8.48 -5.43
N PRO A 160 -2.02 8.38 -5.76
CA PRO A 160 -1.07 9.46 -5.47
C PRO A 160 -1.34 10.73 -6.30
N VAL A 161 -1.88 10.57 -7.51
CA VAL A 161 -2.25 11.71 -8.38
C VAL A 161 -3.37 12.52 -7.75
N ALA A 162 -4.40 11.88 -7.19
CA ALA A 162 -5.51 12.54 -6.50
C ALA A 162 -5.03 13.31 -5.27
N LEU A 163 -4.10 12.74 -4.48
CA LEU A 163 -3.50 13.45 -3.33
C LEU A 163 -2.72 14.69 -3.75
N GLY A 164 -1.90 14.57 -4.80
CA GLY A 164 -1.16 15.71 -5.35
C GLY A 164 -2.09 16.76 -5.98
N ALA A 165 -3.17 16.34 -6.64
CA ALA A 165 -4.17 17.23 -7.22
C ALA A 165 -4.96 18.00 -6.16
N ALA A 166 -5.27 17.35 -5.03
CA ALA A 166 -5.88 17.99 -3.87
C ALA A 166 -4.96 19.04 -3.23
N GLY A 167 -3.65 18.99 -3.49
CA GLY A 167 -2.67 19.93 -2.95
C GLY A 167 -1.86 19.40 -1.77
N ALA A 168 -1.95 18.11 -1.46
CA ALA A 168 -0.99 17.49 -0.55
C ALA A 168 0.41 17.52 -1.17
N LYS A 169 1.40 17.84 -0.35
CA LYS A 169 2.80 17.94 -0.77
C LYS A 169 3.63 16.78 -0.26
N ALA A 170 3.25 16.24 0.89
CA ALA A 170 3.91 15.09 1.47
C ALA A 170 2.93 14.09 2.08
N VAL A 171 3.27 12.80 1.96
CA VAL A 171 2.71 11.72 2.78
C VAL A 171 3.86 11.19 3.63
N VAL A 172 3.58 11.04 4.91
CA VAL A 172 4.46 10.44 5.89
C VAL A 172 3.71 9.24 6.46
N ALA A 173 4.31 8.05 6.40
CA ALA A 173 3.70 6.86 6.95
C ALA A 173 4.74 5.96 7.62
N GLU A 174 4.32 5.15 8.58
CA GLU A 174 5.15 4.12 9.19
C GLU A 174 5.59 3.09 8.14
N SER A 175 4.64 2.61 7.33
CA SER A 175 4.97 1.73 6.21
C SER A 175 4.04 1.95 5.02
N TYR A 176 4.59 1.74 3.83
CA TYR A 176 3.84 1.78 2.58
C TYR A 176 3.65 0.37 2.04
N ALA A 177 2.50 0.11 1.43
CA ALA A 177 2.31 -1.11 0.68
C ALA A 177 3.29 -1.17 -0.50
N ARG A 178 3.83 -2.38 -0.78
CA ARG A 178 4.89 -2.61 -1.77
C ARG A 178 4.59 -2.04 -3.17
N ILE A 179 3.34 -2.10 -3.59
CA ILE A 179 2.92 -1.59 -4.91
C ILE A 179 2.85 -0.07 -4.90
N PHE A 180 2.32 0.51 -3.82
CA PHE A 180 2.10 1.95 -3.71
C PHE A 180 3.41 2.73 -3.63
N SER A 181 4.41 2.23 -2.90
CA SER A 181 5.74 2.84 -2.88
C SER A 181 6.39 2.89 -4.27
N GLY A 182 6.17 1.87 -5.10
CA GLY A 182 6.65 1.87 -6.49
C GLY A 182 6.00 2.96 -7.37
N ILE A 183 4.71 3.23 -7.16
CA ILE A 183 3.96 4.25 -7.91
C ILE A 183 4.37 5.67 -7.48
N LEU A 184 4.69 5.87 -6.19
CA LEU A 184 5.11 7.16 -5.63
C LEU A 184 6.47 7.66 -6.14
N LEU A 185 7.29 6.78 -6.72
CA LEU A 185 8.64 7.11 -7.20
C LEU A 185 8.66 7.91 -8.51
N GLN A 186 7.52 8.36 -9.03
CA GLN A 186 7.48 9.22 -10.20
C GLN A 186 8.03 10.62 -9.84
N PRO A 187 9.14 11.07 -10.47
CA PRO A 187 9.85 12.27 -10.07
C PRO A 187 9.00 13.54 -10.25
N GLY A 188 9.04 14.41 -9.25
CA GLY A 188 8.60 15.81 -9.36
C GLY A 188 7.16 16.13 -8.91
N LYS A 189 6.39 15.16 -8.41
CA LYS A 189 4.97 15.41 -8.06
C LYS A 189 4.65 15.31 -6.56
N PHE A 190 5.49 14.64 -5.76
CA PHE A 190 5.12 14.33 -4.37
C PHE A 190 6.34 13.94 -3.51
N ILE A 191 6.41 14.40 -2.25
CA ILE A 191 7.42 13.96 -1.28
C ILE A 191 6.82 12.79 -0.48
N HIS A 192 7.47 11.62 -0.48
CA HIS A 192 7.06 10.53 0.38
C HIS A 192 8.18 10.23 1.38
N LEU A 193 7.82 10.19 2.66
CA LEU A 193 8.74 9.85 3.74
C LEU A 193 8.24 8.59 4.44
N ASN A 194 9.15 7.66 4.68
CA ASN A 194 8.90 6.49 5.51
C ASN A 194 9.49 6.78 6.90
N LEU A 195 8.66 6.62 7.94
CA LEU A 195 9.10 6.64 9.33
C LEU A 195 9.69 5.25 9.62
N GLN A 196 11.00 5.08 9.43
CA GLN A 196 11.73 3.89 9.91
C GLN A 196 12.14 4.05 11.37
#